data_AF-A0A836HRG2-F1
#
_entry.id   AF-A0A836HRG2-F1
#
_cell.length_a   1.000
_cell.length_b   1.000
_cell.length_c   1.000
_cell.angle_alpha   90.00
_cell.angle_beta   90.00
_cell.angle_gamma   90.00
#
_symmetry.space_group_name_H-M   'P 1'
#
loop_
_entity.id
_entity.type
_entity.pdbx_description
1 polymer ?
#
loop_
_entity_poly.entity_id
_entity_poly.type
_entity_poly.pdbx_seq_one_letter_code
_entity_poly.pdbx_strand_id
1 'polypeptide(L)'
;MKPLLAQLEELAKDPVSAQGPEARRLEKAIGELARRAAEDKTERHRHRLVDAEGLHERFPFLPEEPVPGMPLAEAGVMEDPEFRTLANELVDLRRSPETSPQALRAAEEALACRAAEVAAAKLRATEEVQARYPFLSKRVAGVPLSEVPLAQDELFQELVAQRAPLLGSPRTNAVKLHTIEARVQDRARELADAKSRLDGLRDAADDEVRARNPFLPHSDVRGVRCASWACGGTPRMRG
;
A
#
# COMPACT_ATOMS: atom_id res chain seq x y z
N MET A 1 -7.87 18.24 -3.16
CA MET A 1 -8.68 19.11 -2.26
C MET A 1 -8.24 20.57 -2.32
N LYS A 2 -6.99 20.92 -1.93
CA LYS A 2 -6.45 22.30 -1.99
C LYS A 2 -6.70 23.07 -3.31
N PRO A 3 -6.43 22.50 -4.51
CA PRO A 3 -6.66 23.24 -5.77
C PRO A 3 -8.14 23.52 -6.06
N LEU A 4 -9.04 22.61 -5.69
CA LEU A 4 -10.49 22.80 -5.90
C LEU A 4 -11.09 23.81 -4.91
N LEU A 5 -10.55 23.86 -3.69
CA LEU A 5 -10.92 24.88 -2.70
C LEU A 5 -10.51 26.28 -3.18
N ALA A 6 -9.30 26.42 -3.71
CA ALA A 6 -8.84 27.69 -4.27
C ALA A 6 -9.71 28.15 -5.46
N GLN A 7 -10.14 27.22 -6.32
CA GLN A 7 -11.07 27.52 -7.42
C GLN A 7 -12.46 27.96 -6.92
N LEU A 8 -12.98 27.31 -5.87
CA LEU A 8 -14.27 27.70 -5.28
C LEU A 8 -14.18 29.08 -4.62
N GLU A 9 -13.07 29.35 -3.92
CA GLU A 9 -12.80 30.64 -3.30
C GLU A 9 -12.69 31.76 -4.33
N GLU A 10 -12.06 31.50 -5.48
CA GLU A 10 -11.99 32.46 -6.58
C GLU A 10 -13.37 32.77 -7.16
N LEU A 11 -14.20 31.75 -7.39
CA LEU A 11 -15.58 31.94 -7.87
C LEU A 11 -16.48 32.61 -6.84
N ALA A 12 -16.18 32.47 -5.54
CA ALA A 12 -16.93 33.10 -4.46
C ALA A 12 -16.69 34.62 -4.36
N LYS A 13 -15.65 35.16 -5.02
CA LYS A 13 -15.38 36.61 -5.07
C LYS A 13 -16.41 37.39 -5.88
N ASP A 14 -17.12 36.72 -6.80
CA ASP A 14 -18.22 37.29 -7.57
C ASP A 14 -19.57 36.69 -7.12
N PRO A 15 -20.51 37.50 -6.59
CA PRO A 15 -21.78 37.00 -6.04
C PRO A 15 -22.68 36.29 -7.06
N VAL A 16 -22.54 36.59 -8.37
CA VAL A 16 -23.30 35.90 -9.43
C VAL A 16 -22.71 34.52 -9.70
N SER A 17 -21.38 34.43 -9.72
CA SER A 17 -20.63 33.19 -9.94
C SER A 17 -20.66 32.27 -8.71
N ALA A 18 -20.73 32.84 -7.50
CA ALA A 18 -20.79 32.12 -6.22
C ALA A 18 -22.03 31.22 -6.08
N GLN A 19 -23.17 31.61 -6.66
CA GLN A 19 -24.40 30.79 -6.65
C GLN A 19 -24.59 29.99 -7.94
N GLY A 20 -23.64 30.12 -8.87
CA GLY A 20 -23.69 29.56 -10.20
C GLY A 20 -23.59 28.03 -10.22
N PRO A 21 -23.92 27.41 -11.37
CA PRO A 21 -23.85 25.97 -11.54
C PRO A 21 -22.42 25.42 -11.45
N GLU A 22 -21.39 26.26 -11.58
CA GLU A 22 -19.98 25.89 -11.46
C GLU A 22 -19.54 25.79 -10.00
N ALA A 23 -19.89 26.76 -9.15
CA ALA A 23 -19.67 26.69 -7.71
C ALA A 23 -20.31 25.44 -7.09
N ARG A 24 -21.57 25.15 -7.43
CA ARG A 24 -22.27 23.93 -6.97
C ARG A 24 -21.58 22.63 -7.41
N ARG A 25 -20.93 22.62 -8.58
CA ARG A 25 -20.15 21.45 -9.05
C ARG A 25 -18.87 21.28 -8.24
N LEU A 26 -18.15 22.37 -7.99
CA LEU A 26 -16.94 22.34 -7.17
C LEU A 26 -17.26 21.89 -5.74
N GLU A 27 -18.32 22.44 -5.13
CA GLU A 27 -18.80 22.01 -3.81
C GLU A 27 -19.12 20.52 -3.77
N LYS A 28 -19.88 20.02 -4.76
CA LYS A 28 -20.20 18.60 -4.86
C LYS A 28 -18.94 17.74 -5.01
N ALA A 29 -17.99 18.14 -5.86
CA ALA A 29 -16.73 17.45 -6.07
C ALA A 29 -15.87 17.45 -4.79
N ILE A 30 -15.80 18.57 -4.07
CA ILE A 30 -15.13 18.67 -2.77
C ILE A 30 -15.79 17.74 -1.75
N GLY A 31 -17.12 17.72 -1.68
CA GLY A 31 -17.87 16.84 -0.76
C GLY A 31 -17.66 15.36 -1.04
N GLU A 32 -17.63 14.95 -2.32
CA GLU A 32 -17.33 13.57 -2.70
C GLU A 32 -15.89 13.17 -2.40
N LEU A 33 -14.92 14.06 -2.62
CA LEU A 33 -13.53 13.83 -2.25
C LEU A 33 -13.36 13.75 -0.72
N ALA A 34 -14.07 14.59 0.03
CA ALA A 34 -14.04 14.56 1.49
C ALA A 34 -14.62 13.25 2.04
N ARG A 35 -15.73 12.77 1.46
CA ARG A 35 -16.32 11.47 1.82
C ARG A 35 -15.36 10.32 1.57
N ARG A 36 -14.74 10.27 0.39
CA ARG A 36 -13.73 9.24 0.07
C ARG A 36 -12.51 9.32 0.98
N ALA A 37 -12.04 10.52 1.29
CA ALA A 37 -10.94 10.70 2.24
C ALA A 37 -11.34 10.26 3.67
N ALA A 38 -12.60 10.44 4.07
CA ALA A 38 -13.12 9.97 5.34
C ALA A 38 -13.23 8.43 5.35
N GLU A 39 -13.72 7.82 4.28
CA GLU A 39 -13.75 6.36 4.08
C GLU A 39 -12.33 5.78 4.15
N ASP A 40 -11.38 6.37 3.43
CA ASP A 40 -9.97 5.99 3.50
C ASP A 40 -9.41 6.10 4.92
N LYS A 41 -9.83 7.11 5.71
CA LYS A 41 -9.42 7.26 7.12
C LYS A 41 -10.06 6.19 8.00
N THR A 42 -11.34 5.88 7.83
CA THR A 42 -12.02 4.84 8.60
C THR A 42 -11.43 3.47 8.31
N GLU A 43 -11.14 3.17 7.03
CA GLU A 43 -10.50 1.92 6.64
C GLU A 43 -9.07 1.80 7.18
N ARG A 44 -8.29 2.90 7.16
CA ARG A 44 -6.98 2.94 7.84
C ARG A 44 -7.09 2.61 9.32
N HIS A 45 -8.05 3.22 10.01
CA HIS A 45 -8.20 3.00 11.45
C HIS A 45 -8.60 1.55 11.75
N ARG A 46 -9.45 0.94 10.91
CA ARG A 46 -9.80 -0.48 11.03
C ARG A 46 -8.59 -1.39 10.84
N HIS A 47 -7.75 -1.12 9.83
CA HIS A 47 -6.52 -1.88 9.61
C HIS A 47 -5.43 -1.63 10.67
N ARG A 48 -5.37 -0.44 11.27
CA ARG A 48 -4.44 -0.11 12.37
C ARG A 48 -4.69 -0.96 13.63
N LEU A 49 -5.91 -1.47 13.81
CA LEU A 49 -6.24 -2.35 14.94
C LEU A 49 -5.92 -3.83 14.68
N VAL A 50 -5.65 -4.19 13.42
CA VAL A 50 -5.18 -5.51 13.03
C VAL A 50 -3.67 -5.39 12.84
N ASP A 51 -2.92 -5.32 13.95
CA ASP A 51 -1.47 -5.48 13.97
C ASP A 51 -1.16 -6.93 13.54
N ALA A 52 -1.16 -7.16 12.23
CA ALA A 52 -1.29 -8.49 11.64
C ALA A 52 -0.11 -9.43 11.90
N GLU A 53 1.01 -8.98 12.49
CA GLU A 53 2.22 -9.81 12.59
C GLU A 53 3.09 -9.56 13.84
N GLY A 54 2.64 -8.74 14.80
CA GLY A 54 3.55 -8.32 15.89
C GLY A 54 4.79 -7.59 15.36
N LEU A 55 4.69 -6.94 14.19
CA LEU A 55 5.80 -6.22 13.57
C LEU A 55 6.38 -5.16 14.50
N HIS A 56 5.52 -4.46 15.24
CA HIS A 56 5.96 -3.48 16.23
C HIS A 56 6.57 -4.13 17.48
N GLU A 57 6.20 -5.36 17.82
CA GLU A 57 6.88 -6.13 18.88
C GLU A 57 8.31 -6.51 18.45
N ARG A 58 8.50 -6.92 17.19
CA ARG A 58 9.82 -7.26 16.62
C ARG A 58 10.68 -6.01 16.37
N PHE A 59 10.06 -4.92 15.94
CA PHE A 59 10.71 -3.68 15.54
C PHE A 59 10.09 -2.46 16.27
N PRO A 60 10.26 -2.34 17.60
CA PRO A 60 9.64 -1.28 18.39
C PRO A 60 10.18 0.13 18.09
N PHE A 61 11.34 0.21 17.43
CA PHE A 61 11.92 1.46 16.98
C PHE A 61 11.29 1.98 15.66
N LEU A 62 10.49 1.16 14.97
CA LEU A 62 9.80 1.60 13.76
C LEU A 62 8.52 2.35 14.13
N PRO A 63 8.26 3.50 13.48
CA PRO A 63 6.99 4.21 13.68
C PRO A 63 5.80 3.37 13.19
N GLU A 64 4.65 3.52 13.84
CA GLU A 64 3.39 2.87 13.42
C GLU A 64 3.00 3.26 11.97
N GLU A 65 3.36 4.47 11.55
CA GLU A 65 3.22 4.96 10.18
C GLU A 65 4.60 5.45 9.67
N PRO A 66 5.38 4.62 8.95
CA PRO A 66 6.67 5.01 8.38
C PRO A 66 6.57 6.21 7.43
N VAL A 67 5.44 6.33 6.73
CA VAL A 67 5.06 7.57 6.03
C VAL A 67 3.62 7.93 6.40
N PRO A 68 3.27 9.24 6.46
CA PRO A 68 1.93 9.66 6.83
C PRO A 68 0.84 9.01 5.96
N GLY A 69 -0.09 8.30 6.60
CA GLY A 69 -1.19 7.64 5.92
C GLY A 69 -0.89 6.25 5.35
N MET A 70 0.28 5.67 5.63
CA MET A 70 0.59 4.26 5.37
C MET A 70 1.08 3.57 6.65
N PRO A 71 0.25 2.71 7.29
CA PRO A 71 0.64 1.91 8.44
C PRO A 71 1.75 0.91 8.14
N LEU A 72 2.58 0.60 9.12
CA LEU A 72 3.67 -0.37 9.01
C LEU A 72 3.18 -1.77 8.61
N ALA A 73 2.07 -2.23 9.22
CA ALA A 73 1.45 -3.53 8.91
C ALA A 73 0.97 -3.62 7.44
N GLU A 74 0.62 -2.48 6.86
CA GLU A 74 0.12 -2.41 5.49
C GLU A 74 1.24 -2.21 4.47
N ALA A 75 2.34 -1.57 4.88
CA ALA A 75 3.50 -1.33 4.04
C ALA A 75 4.09 -2.65 3.48
N GLY A 76 3.88 -3.78 4.16
CA GLY A 76 4.37 -5.09 3.71
C GLY A 76 5.90 -5.16 3.76
N VAL A 77 6.52 -4.54 4.77
CA VAL A 77 7.99 -4.44 4.89
C VAL A 77 8.69 -5.80 4.88
N MET A 78 8.02 -6.86 5.34
CA MET A 78 8.57 -8.22 5.31
C MET A 78 8.56 -8.87 3.92
N GLU A 79 7.78 -8.35 2.97
CA GLU A 79 7.80 -8.80 1.57
C GLU A 79 9.05 -8.28 0.85
N ASP A 80 9.62 -7.16 1.33
CA ASP A 80 10.83 -6.57 0.81
C ASP A 80 12.09 -7.40 1.21
N PRO A 81 12.87 -7.91 0.23
CA PRO A 81 14.04 -8.73 0.51
C PRO A 81 15.18 -7.96 1.20
N GLU A 82 15.31 -6.67 0.94
CA GLU A 82 16.36 -5.83 1.54
C GLU A 82 16.05 -5.59 3.03
N PHE A 83 14.81 -5.23 3.36
CA PHE A 83 14.35 -5.10 4.74
C PHE A 83 14.54 -6.41 5.52
N ARG A 84 14.17 -7.56 4.95
CA ARG A 84 14.42 -8.88 5.58
C ARG A 84 15.91 -9.14 5.82
N THR A 85 16.78 -8.72 4.89
CA THR A 85 18.23 -8.87 5.05
C THR A 85 18.74 -8.02 6.21
N LEU A 86 18.38 -6.75 6.27
CA LEU A 86 18.73 -5.84 7.36
C LEU A 86 18.17 -6.31 8.71
N ALA A 87 16.96 -6.85 8.72
CA ALA A 87 16.32 -7.39 9.93
C ALA A 87 17.10 -8.58 10.49
N ASN A 88 17.62 -9.45 9.61
CA ASN A 88 18.47 -10.57 10.01
C ASN A 88 19.84 -10.11 10.51
N GLU A 89 20.44 -9.09 9.87
CA GLU A 89 21.68 -8.49 10.34
C GLU A 89 21.54 -7.86 11.73
N LEU A 90 20.42 -7.16 12.00
CA LEU A 90 20.13 -6.62 13.32
C LEU A 90 20.04 -7.73 14.39
N VAL A 91 19.43 -8.87 14.06
CA VAL A 91 19.37 -10.03 14.97
C VAL A 91 20.78 -10.56 15.26
N ASP A 92 21.64 -10.66 14.26
CA ASP A 92 23.00 -11.18 14.42
C ASP A 92 23.88 -10.19 15.21
N LEU A 93 23.73 -8.89 14.98
CA LEU A 93 24.35 -7.84 15.79
C LEU A 93 23.91 -7.89 17.25
N ARG A 94 22.62 -8.11 17.52
CA ARG A 94 22.11 -8.25 18.91
C ARG A 94 22.62 -9.49 19.64
N ARG A 95 23.04 -10.54 18.91
CA ARG A 95 23.63 -11.76 19.50
C ARG A 95 25.12 -11.63 19.77
N SER A 96 25.81 -10.74 19.08
CA SER A 96 27.25 -10.60 19.21
C SER A 96 27.60 -9.75 20.44
N PRO A 97 28.45 -10.26 21.37
CA PRO A 97 28.83 -9.53 22.58
C PRO A 97 29.73 -8.31 22.29
N GLU A 98 30.37 -8.28 21.13
CA GLU A 98 31.31 -7.23 20.72
C GLU A 98 30.63 -6.07 19.95
N THR A 99 29.31 -6.13 19.78
CA THR A 99 28.60 -5.13 18.99
C THR A 99 28.53 -3.79 19.73
N SER A 100 29.01 -2.74 19.06
CA SER A 100 28.94 -1.39 19.60
C SER A 100 27.50 -0.86 19.62
N PRO A 101 27.10 -0.05 20.61
CA PRO A 101 25.79 0.61 20.61
C PRO A 101 25.55 1.54 19.42
N GLN A 102 26.62 1.98 18.74
CA GLN A 102 26.52 2.76 17.51
C GLN A 102 26.15 1.87 16.32
N ALA A 103 26.73 0.67 16.23
CA ALA A 103 26.39 -0.28 15.16
C ALA A 103 24.93 -0.74 15.25
N LEU A 104 24.41 -0.97 16.47
CA LEU A 104 22.98 -1.28 16.66
C LEU A 104 22.08 -0.15 16.20
N ARG A 105 22.36 1.09 16.63
CA ARG A 105 21.57 2.26 16.23
C ARG A 105 21.61 2.47 14.72
N ALA A 106 22.78 2.33 14.10
CA ALA A 106 22.90 2.44 12.65
C ALA A 106 22.07 1.37 11.90
N ALA A 107 22.01 0.14 12.41
CA ALA A 107 21.18 -0.92 11.85
C ALA A 107 19.68 -0.65 12.03
N GLU A 108 19.26 -0.13 13.19
CA GLU A 108 17.88 0.27 13.45
C GLU A 108 17.45 1.45 12.58
N GLU A 109 18.32 2.44 12.40
CA GLU A 109 18.11 3.56 11.47
C GLU A 109 18.02 3.09 10.01
N ALA A 110 18.88 2.15 9.59
CA ALA A 110 18.82 1.57 8.25
C ALA A 110 17.49 0.85 7.99
N LEU A 111 16.99 0.08 8.97
CA LEU A 111 15.67 -0.54 8.91
C LEU A 111 14.54 0.48 8.86
N ALA A 112 14.62 1.55 9.64
CA ALA A 112 13.63 2.63 9.63
C ALA A 112 13.58 3.35 8.28
N CYS A 113 14.74 3.68 7.71
CA CYS A 113 14.84 4.23 6.37
C CYS A 113 14.22 3.29 5.34
N ARG A 114 14.55 2.00 5.38
CA ARG A 114 14.01 1.03 4.42
C ARG A 114 12.50 0.84 4.57
N ALA A 115 11.98 0.78 5.79
CA ALA A 115 10.54 0.73 6.03
C ALA A 115 9.82 1.95 5.45
N ALA A 116 10.39 3.15 5.62
CA ALA A 116 9.84 4.37 5.07
C ALA A 116 9.88 4.38 3.53
N GLU A 117 10.93 3.87 2.91
CA GLU A 117 11.03 3.72 1.45
C GLU A 117 9.96 2.77 0.89
N VAL A 118 9.82 1.59 1.51
CA VAL A 118 8.81 0.59 1.10
C VAL A 118 7.40 1.15 1.25
N ALA A 119 7.11 1.78 2.38
CA ALA A 119 5.82 2.44 2.61
C ALA A 119 5.57 3.60 1.62
N ALA A 120 6.59 4.43 1.34
CA ALA A 120 6.48 5.49 0.35
C ALA A 120 6.19 4.94 -1.05
N ALA A 121 6.86 3.86 -1.46
CA ALA A 121 6.67 3.23 -2.75
C ALA A 121 5.24 2.69 -2.89
N LYS A 122 4.73 2.02 -1.86
CA LYS A 122 3.37 1.47 -1.85
C LYS A 122 2.29 2.54 -1.85
N LEU A 123 2.49 3.63 -1.10
CA LEU A 123 1.61 4.80 -1.15
C LEU A 123 1.60 5.44 -2.55
N ARG A 124 2.77 5.64 -3.16
CA ARG A 124 2.88 6.19 -4.53
C ARG A 124 2.17 5.30 -5.55
N ALA A 125 2.40 4.00 -5.51
CA ALA A 125 1.72 3.04 -6.39
C ALA A 125 0.19 3.11 -6.21
N THR A 126 -0.29 3.24 -4.97
CA THR A 126 -1.73 3.42 -4.68
C THR A 126 -2.27 4.71 -5.28
N GLU A 127 -1.54 5.81 -5.18
CA GLU A 127 -1.91 7.11 -5.76
C GLU A 127 -1.90 7.09 -7.29
N GLU A 128 -0.96 6.39 -7.91
CA GLU A 128 -0.90 6.21 -9.37
C GLU A 128 -2.10 5.41 -9.89
N VAL A 129 -2.47 4.32 -9.21
CA VAL A 129 -3.66 3.54 -9.55
C VAL A 129 -4.93 4.37 -9.33
N GLN A 130 -5.00 5.14 -8.24
CA GLN A 130 -6.13 6.03 -7.98
C GLN A 130 -6.26 7.14 -9.03
N ALA A 131 -5.14 7.70 -9.50
CA ALA A 131 -5.14 8.69 -10.57
C ALA A 131 -5.68 8.11 -11.89
N ARG A 132 -5.38 6.84 -12.18
CA ARG A 132 -5.94 6.11 -13.34
C ARG A 132 -7.44 5.82 -13.17
N TYR A 133 -7.90 5.57 -11.94
CA TYR A 133 -9.29 5.27 -11.62
C TYR A 133 -9.87 6.27 -10.61
N PRO A 134 -10.09 7.54 -11.00
CA PRO A 134 -10.40 8.64 -10.08
C PRO A 134 -11.80 8.55 -9.44
N PHE A 135 -12.60 7.54 -9.80
CA PHE A 135 -13.91 7.22 -9.22
C PHE A 135 -13.82 6.11 -8.15
N LEU A 136 -12.61 5.58 -7.90
CA LEU A 136 -12.30 4.72 -6.75
C LEU A 136 -11.66 5.54 -5.63
N SER A 137 -11.86 5.09 -4.39
CA SER A 137 -11.14 5.56 -3.20
C SER A 137 -9.73 4.97 -3.19
N LYS A 138 -8.77 5.57 -2.45
CA LYS A 138 -7.40 5.02 -2.38
C LYS A 138 -7.38 3.63 -1.72
N ARG A 139 -8.43 3.31 -0.95
CA ARG A 139 -8.69 1.99 -0.38
C ARG A 139 -10.02 1.44 -0.83
N VAL A 140 -10.06 0.12 -0.96
CA VAL A 140 -11.28 -0.63 -1.23
C VAL A 140 -11.31 -1.79 -0.24
N ALA A 141 -12.34 -1.85 0.61
CA ALA A 141 -12.45 -2.84 1.70
C ALA A 141 -11.16 -2.96 2.55
N GLY A 142 -10.59 -1.83 2.96
CA GLY A 142 -9.34 -1.79 3.74
C GLY A 142 -8.06 -1.87 2.92
N VAL A 143 -8.10 -2.58 1.78
CA VAL A 143 -6.94 -2.87 0.94
C VAL A 143 -6.53 -1.65 0.10
N PRO A 144 -5.22 -1.29 0.06
CA PRO A 144 -4.70 -0.25 -0.84
C PRO A 144 -4.96 -0.59 -2.31
N LEU A 145 -5.31 0.38 -3.14
CA LEU A 145 -5.54 0.12 -4.57
C LEU A 145 -4.36 -0.53 -5.29
N SER A 146 -3.12 -0.32 -4.85
CA SER A 146 -1.94 -0.96 -5.45
C SER A 146 -1.90 -2.47 -5.23
N GLU A 147 -2.58 -2.98 -4.21
CA GLU A 147 -2.63 -4.41 -3.85
C GLU A 147 -3.82 -5.14 -4.49
N VAL A 148 -4.80 -4.39 -4.99
CA VAL A 148 -5.97 -4.97 -5.66
C VAL A 148 -5.59 -5.29 -7.12
N PRO A 149 -5.80 -6.54 -7.61
CA PRO A 149 -5.39 -6.97 -8.95
C PRO A 149 -6.31 -6.44 -10.06
N LEU A 150 -6.55 -5.13 -10.08
CA LEU A 150 -7.48 -4.45 -11.00
C LEU A 150 -7.04 -4.54 -12.46
N ALA A 151 -5.72 -4.53 -12.71
CA ALA A 151 -5.17 -4.57 -14.06
C ALA A 151 -5.27 -5.97 -14.70
N GLN A 152 -5.35 -7.03 -13.88
CA GLN A 152 -5.46 -8.41 -14.34
C GLN A 152 -6.93 -8.87 -14.46
N ASP A 153 -7.88 -8.13 -13.88
CA ASP A 153 -9.29 -8.48 -13.93
C ASP A 153 -9.95 -7.99 -15.22
N GLU A 154 -10.29 -8.92 -16.10
CA GLU A 154 -10.91 -8.63 -17.41
C GLU A 154 -12.24 -7.88 -17.26
N LEU A 155 -13.11 -8.33 -16.34
CA LEU A 155 -14.42 -7.71 -16.11
C LEU A 155 -14.30 -6.25 -15.65
N PHE A 156 -13.37 -5.96 -14.74
CA PHE A 156 -13.07 -4.60 -14.31
C PHE A 156 -12.61 -3.75 -15.50
N GLN A 157 -11.69 -4.24 -16.32
CA GLN A 157 -11.21 -3.52 -17.50
C GLN A 157 -12.34 -3.26 -18.52
N GLU A 158 -13.23 -4.22 -18.75
CA GLU A 158 -14.41 -4.04 -19.60
C GLU A 158 -15.36 -2.96 -19.07
N LEU A 159 -15.64 -2.94 -17.78
CA LEU A 159 -16.51 -1.93 -17.17
C LEU A 159 -15.88 -0.53 -17.25
N VAL A 160 -14.56 -0.42 -17.05
CA VAL A 160 -13.82 0.84 -17.25
C VAL A 160 -13.87 1.28 -18.71
N ALA A 161 -13.75 0.37 -19.67
CA ALA A 161 -13.88 0.67 -21.10
C ALA A 161 -15.29 1.16 -21.45
N GLN A 162 -16.34 0.57 -20.88
CA GLN A 162 -17.73 1.02 -21.05
C GLN A 162 -17.97 2.42 -20.46
N ARG A 163 -17.21 2.80 -19.42
CA ARG A 163 -17.28 4.15 -18.83
C ARG A 163 -16.72 5.23 -19.77
N ALA A 164 -15.64 4.94 -20.50
CA ALA A 164 -14.91 5.90 -21.32
C ALA A 164 -15.79 6.73 -22.30
N PRO A 165 -16.64 6.12 -23.15
CA PRO A 165 -17.47 6.89 -24.09
C PRO A 165 -18.53 7.75 -23.39
N LEU A 166 -18.97 7.38 -22.19
CA LEU A 166 -20.00 8.11 -21.46
C LEU A 166 -19.50 9.46 -20.92
N LEU A 167 -18.18 9.61 -20.75
CA LEU A 167 -17.53 10.84 -20.29
C LEU A 167 -17.62 11.99 -21.30
N GLY A 168 -17.91 11.71 -22.58
CA GLY A 168 -18.11 12.75 -23.59
C GLY A 168 -19.39 13.57 -23.38
N SER A 169 -20.36 13.05 -22.62
CA SER A 169 -21.62 13.76 -22.30
C SER A 169 -22.11 13.35 -20.90
N PRO A 170 -21.39 13.74 -19.83
CA PRO A 170 -21.57 13.16 -18.51
C PRO A 170 -22.91 13.54 -17.87
N ARG A 171 -23.51 14.69 -18.24
CA ARG A 171 -24.82 15.10 -17.74
C ARG A 171 -25.94 14.24 -18.30
N THR A 172 -25.94 14.01 -19.61
CA THR A 172 -26.93 13.15 -20.28
C THR A 172 -26.75 11.69 -19.86
N ASN A 173 -25.51 11.27 -19.64
CA ASN A 173 -25.17 9.92 -19.24
C ASN A 173 -25.13 9.72 -17.72
N ALA A 174 -25.58 10.67 -16.91
CA ALA A 174 -25.37 10.65 -15.46
C ALA A 174 -25.80 9.34 -14.78
N VAL A 175 -27.00 8.84 -15.13
CA VAL A 175 -27.53 7.58 -14.58
C VAL A 175 -26.69 6.37 -15.02
N LYS A 176 -26.30 6.32 -16.30
CA LYS A 176 -25.46 5.24 -16.84
C LYS A 176 -24.05 5.26 -16.25
N LEU A 177 -23.45 6.43 -16.13
CA LEU A 177 -22.15 6.63 -15.48
C LEU A 177 -22.20 6.15 -14.03
N HIS A 178 -23.21 6.58 -13.28
CA HIS A 178 -23.37 6.15 -11.89
C HIS A 178 -23.53 4.62 -11.77
N THR A 179 -24.33 4.02 -12.66
CA THR A 179 -24.54 2.56 -12.67
C THR A 179 -23.25 1.80 -12.99
N ILE A 180 -22.48 2.26 -13.98
CA ILE A 180 -21.20 1.63 -14.34
C ILE A 180 -20.18 1.84 -13.22
N GLU A 181 -20.05 3.04 -12.66
CA GLU A 181 -19.12 3.32 -11.57
C GLU A 181 -19.44 2.48 -10.32
N ALA A 182 -20.72 2.30 -9.98
CA ALA A 182 -21.13 1.41 -8.90
C ALA A 182 -20.69 -0.04 -9.18
N ARG A 183 -20.91 -0.55 -10.39
CA ARG A 183 -20.46 -1.91 -10.78
C ARG A 183 -18.94 -2.05 -10.74
N VAL A 184 -18.19 -1.02 -11.15
CA VAL A 184 -16.72 -1.03 -11.08
C VAL A 184 -16.25 -1.04 -9.62
N GLN A 185 -16.91 -0.25 -8.76
CA GLN A 185 -16.61 -0.22 -7.32
C GLN A 185 -16.92 -1.56 -6.65
N ASP A 186 -18.03 -2.21 -7.01
CA ASP A 186 -18.40 -3.53 -6.48
C ASP A 186 -17.41 -4.61 -6.93
N ARG A 187 -17.00 -4.60 -8.21
CA ARG A 187 -15.96 -5.52 -8.69
C ARG A 187 -14.62 -5.30 -8.01
N ALA A 188 -14.21 -4.04 -7.81
CA ALA A 188 -13.00 -3.73 -7.05
C ALA A 188 -13.09 -4.26 -5.60
N ARG A 189 -14.27 -4.19 -4.97
CA ARG A 189 -14.50 -4.73 -3.62
C ARG A 189 -14.37 -6.25 -3.59
N GLU A 190 -14.98 -6.95 -4.54
CA GLU A 190 -14.84 -8.41 -4.66
C GLU A 190 -13.37 -8.84 -4.79
N LEU A 191 -12.59 -8.11 -5.59
CA LEU A 191 -11.16 -8.38 -5.78
C LEU A 191 -10.34 -8.09 -4.53
N ALA A 192 -10.65 -7.00 -3.81
CA ALA A 192 -10.03 -6.68 -2.53
C ALA A 192 -10.34 -7.75 -1.46
N ASP A 193 -11.59 -8.18 -1.35
CA ASP A 193 -12.00 -9.24 -0.43
C ASP A 193 -11.33 -10.58 -0.80
N ALA A 194 -11.19 -10.88 -2.09
CA ALA A 194 -10.48 -12.08 -2.55
C ALA A 194 -9.00 -12.04 -2.18
N LYS A 195 -8.33 -10.89 -2.36
CA LYS A 195 -6.95 -10.67 -1.93
C LYS A 195 -6.80 -10.85 -0.42
N SER A 196 -7.64 -10.20 0.38
CA SER A 196 -7.60 -10.33 1.85
C SER A 196 -7.82 -11.78 2.32
N ARG A 197 -8.74 -12.52 1.68
CA ARG A 197 -8.91 -13.96 1.96
C ARG A 197 -7.66 -14.77 1.64
N LEU A 198 -7.00 -14.50 0.51
CA LEU A 198 -5.76 -15.18 0.14
C LEU A 198 -4.62 -14.87 1.11
N ASP A 199 -4.49 -13.61 1.52
CA ASP A 199 -3.50 -13.20 2.52
C ASP A 199 -3.75 -13.91 3.85
N GLY A 200 -5.00 -13.97 4.33
CA GLY A 200 -5.34 -14.72 5.54
C GLY A 200 -5.05 -16.22 5.45
N LEU A 201 -5.12 -16.84 4.25
CA LEU A 201 -4.69 -18.22 4.05
C LEU A 201 -3.17 -18.37 4.11
N ARG A 202 -2.42 -17.38 3.59
CA ARG A 202 -0.96 -17.33 3.70
C ARG A 202 -0.53 -17.24 5.15
N ASP A 203 -1.15 -16.33 5.90
CA ASP A 203 -0.85 -16.10 7.32
C ASP A 203 -1.14 -17.36 8.16
N ALA A 204 -2.27 -18.03 7.90
CA ALA A 204 -2.60 -19.30 8.55
C ALA A 204 -1.60 -20.42 8.23
N ALA A 205 -1.11 -20.49 6.98
CA ALA A 205 -0.08 -21.46 6.61
C ALA A 205 1.26 -21.16 7.30
N ASP A 206 1.63 -19.88 7.40
CA ASP A 206 2.82 -19.42 8.12
C ASP A 206 2.73 -19.75 9.62
N ASP A 207 1.57 -19.58 10.23
CA ASP A 207 1.29 -19.99 11.60
C ASP A 207 1.44 -21.50 11.81
N GLU A 208 0.95 -22.31 10.87
CA GLU A 208 1.09 -23.78 10.92
C GLU A 208 2.56 -24.20 10.82
N VAL A 209 3.34 -23.55 9.94
CA VAL A 209 4.79 -23.76 9.85
C VAL A 209 5.46 -23.46 11.18
N ARG A 210 5.11 -22.35 11.84
CA ARG A 210 5.66 -21.98 13.15
C ARG A 210 5.29 -22.96 14.25
N ALA A 211 4.04 -23.42 14.27
CA ALA A 211 3.57 -24.42 15.23
C ALA A 211 4.34 -25.75 15.11
N ARG A 212 4.71 -26.15 13.89
CA ARG A 212 5.52 -27.36 13.63
C ARG A 212 7.03 -27.16 13.82
N ASN A 213 7.50 -25.92 13.82
CA ASN A 213 8.91 -25.56 13.91
C ASN A 213 9.14 -24.55 15.06
N PRO A 214 9.13 -24.99 16.34
CA PRO A 214 9.24 -24.09 17.49
C PRO A 214 10.52 -23.24 17.55
N PHE A 215 11.54 -23.57 16.74
CA PHE A 215 12.79 -22.83 16.62
C PHE A 215 12.72 -21.66 15.63
N LEU A 216 11.63 -21.52 14.86
CA LEU A 216 11.39 -20.38 13.99
C LEU A 216 10.58 -19.32 14.76
N PRO A 217 11.19 -18.22 15.23
CA PRO A 217 10.44 -17.15 15.90
C PRO A 217 9.55 -16.37 14.93
N HIS A 218 9.90 -16.36 13.64
CA HIS A 218 9.25 -15.60 12.58
C HIS A 218 9.27 -16.40 11.26
N SER A 219 8.37 -16.06 10.33
CA SER A 219 8.19 -16.78 9.05
C SER A 219 9.18 -16.35 7.95
N ASP A 220 10.03 -15.34 8.19
CA ASP A 220 10.98 -14.87 7.19
C ASP A 220 12.18 -15.81 7.01
N VAL A 221 12.41 -16.21 5.76
CA VAL A 221 13.58 -16.98 5.36
C VAL A 221 14.82 -16.08 5.44
N ARG A 222 15.84 -16.52 6.19
CA ARG A 222 17.16 -15.88 6.18
C ARG A 222 17.73 -15.89 4.77
N GLY A 223 17.88 -14.71 4.18
CA GLY A 223 18.62 -14.56 2.93
C GLY A 223 20.07 -14.93 3.15
N VAL A 224 20.50 -16.11 2.71
CA VAL A 224 21.92 -16.41 2.63
C VAL A 224 22.45 -15.57 1.49
N ARG A 225 23.33 -14.59 1.77
CA ARG A 225 24.11 -13.97 0.70
C ARG A 225 24.83 -15.12 0.00
N CYS A 226 24.47 -15.39 -1.26
CA CYS A 226 25.31 -16.20 -2.13
C CYS A 226 26.65 -15.48 -2.23
N ALA A 227 27.60 -15.81 -1.36
CA ALA A 227 28.99 -15.53 -1.61
C ALA A 227 29.25 -16.15 -2.99
N SER A 228 29.68 -15.33 -3.95
CA SER A 228 30.09 -15.80 -5.25
C SER A 228 31.04 -16.96 -5.04
N TRP A 229 30.59 -18.16 -5.40
CA TRP A 229 31.50 -19.29 -5.47
C TRP A 229 32.56 -18.86 -6.48
N ALA A 230 33.77 -18.62 -5.97
CA ALA A 230 34.93 -18.35 -6.79
C ALA A 230 35.09 -19.56 -7.72
N CYS A 231 34.65 -19.42 -8.96
CA CYS A 231 34.89 -20.38 -10.00
C CYS A 231 36.40 -20.55 -10.17
N GLY A 232 36.89 -21.65 -9.61
CA GLY A 232 37.92 -22.52 -10.20
C GLY A 232 39.24 -21.84 -10.54
N GLY A 233 40.21 -22.00 -9.63
CA GLY A 233 41.62 -21.96 -9.99
C GLY A 233 41.90 -22.92 -11.15
N THR A 234 42.65 -22.45 -12.13
CA THR A 234 43.18 -23.27 -13.22
C THR A 234 44.26 -24.23 -12.68
N PRO A 235 44.21 -25.54 -12.98
CA PRO A 235 45.30 -26.42 -12.65
C PRO A 235 46.44 -26.20 -13.65
N ARG A 236 47.58 -25.72 -13.13
CA ARG A 236 48.84 -25.61 -13.86
C ARG A 236 49.38 -27.03 -14.11
N MET A 237 49.19 -27.57 -15.31
CA MET A 237 49.87 -28.78 -15.77
C MET A 237 51.38 -28.49 -15.87
N ARG A 238 52.17 -29.30 -15.16
CA ARG A 238 53.63 -29.29 -15.20
C ARG A 238 54.06 -30.20 -16.35
N GLY A 239 54.71 -29.64 -17.36
CA GLY A 239 55.52 -30.35 -18.35
C GLY A 239 56.98 -30.06 -18.11
#